data_AF-A0A957P140-F1
#
_entry.id   AF-A0A957P140-F1
#
_cell.length_a   1.000
_cell.length_b   1.000
_cell.length_c   1.000
_cell.angle_alpha   90.00
_cell.angle_beta   90.00
_cell.angle_gamma   90.00
#
_symmetry.space_group_name_H-M   'P 1'
#
loop_
_entity.id
_entity.type
_entity.pdbx_description
1 polymer ?
#
loop_
_entity_poly.entity_id
_entity_poly.type
_entity_poly.pdbx_seq_one_letter_code
_entity_poly.pdbx_strand_id
1 'polypeptide(L)' 'MMRKRYAVVGTGGRSGMFIRAITSTYAESAELVGLCDLSQTRMDWYNEQLAEQVDYPPVPTY' A
#
# COMPACT_ATOMS: atom_id res chain seq x y z
N MET A 1 3.51 12.39 16.75
CA MET A 1 4.34 11.17 16.78
C MET A 1 4.71 10.83 15.33
N MET A 2 5.90 10.31 15.04
CA MET A 2 6.27 9.92 13.68
C MET A 2 5.53 8.63 13.28
N ARG A 3 4.89 8.61 12.10
CA ARG A 3 4.25 7.39 11.56
C ARG A 3 5.30 6.33 11.24
N LYS A 4 5.00 5.07 11.54
CA LYS A 4 5.84 3.94 11.13
C LYS A 4 5.67 3.71 9.63
N ARG A 5 6.78 3.65 8.91
CA ARG A 5 6.82 3.51 7.45
C ARG A 5 6.91 2.03 7.07
N TYR A 6 6.03 1.58 6.19
CA TYR A 6 5.93 0.20 5.74
C TYR A 6 6.03 0.14 4.21
N ALA A 7 6.86 -0.77 3.72
CA ALA A 7 6.82 -1.21 2.32
C ALA A 7 6.27 -2.64 2.27
N VAL A 8 5.50 -2.95 1.23
CA VAL A 8 4.95 -4.30 1.03
C VAL A 8 5.73 -4.98 -0.08
N VAL A 9 6.41 -6.08 0.25
CA VAL A 9 7.14 -6.92 -0.70
C VAL A 9 6.32 -8.18 -0.97
N GLY A 10 5.93 -8.36 -2.24
CA GLY A 10 4.97 -9.35 -2.69
C GLY A 10 3.54 -8.81 -2.64
N THR A 11 2.98 -8.46 -3.78
CA THR A 11 1.62 -7.93 -3.96
C THR A 11 0.63 -9.01 -4.44
N GLY A 12 0.74 -10.23 -3.90
CA GLY A 12 -0.20 -11.33 -4.18
C GLY A 12 -1.49 -11.24 -3.35
N GLY A 13 -2.44 -12.16 -3.53
CA GLY A 13 -3.78 -12.04 -2.89
C GLY A 13 -3.84 -11.83 -1.37
N ARG A 14 -2.76 -12.12 -0.63
CA ARG A 14 -2.65 -11.87 0.82
C ARG A 14 -2.25 -10.43 1.18
N SER A 15 -1.63 -9.67 0.27
CA SER A 15 -1.13 -8.31 0.57
C SER A 15 -2.25 -7.30 0.84
N GLY A 16 -3.43 -7.52 0.27
CA GLY A 16 -4.55 -6.57 0.36
C GLY A 16 -4.98 -6.28 1.80
N MET A 17 -4.96 -7.28 2.68
CA MET A 17 -5.28 -7.10 4.10
C MET A 17 -4.29 -6.14 4.77
N PHE A 18 -2.99 -6.28 4.50
CA PHE A 18 -1.95 -5.45 5.10
C PHE A 18 -1.98 -4.03 4.54
N ILE A 19 -2.10 -3.89 3.22
CA ILE A 19 -2.20 -2.59 2.55
C ILE A 19 -3.38 -1.81 3.12
N ARG A 20 -4.56 -2.43 3.17
CA ARG A 20 -5.77 -1.80 3.75
C ARG A 20 -5.57 -1.41 5.22
N ALA A 21 -4.99 -2.29 6.03
CA ALA A 21 -4.76 -1.98 7.44
C ALA A 21 -3.83 -0.76 7.63
N ILE A 22 -2.77 -0.67 6.82
CA ILE A 22 -1.81 0.45 6.86
C ILE A 22 -2.47 1.75 6.40
N THR A 23 -3.22 1.73 5.29
CA THR A 23 -3.74 2.96 4.65
C THR A 23 -5.11 3.41 5.16
N SER A 24 -5.79 2.59 5.98
CA SER A 24 -7.04 2.98 6.64
C SER A 24 -6.96 2.82 8.16
N THR A 25 -7.17 1.61 8.70
CA THR A 25 -7.31 1.33 10.14
C THR A 25 -6.23 1.96 11.01
N TYR A 26 -4.98 1.98 10.52
CA TYR A 26 -3.83 2.48 11.26
C TYR A 26 -3.20 3.73 10.65
N ALA A 27 -3.90 4.46 9.76
CA ALA A 27 -3.35 5.61 9.03
C ALA A 27 -2.80 6.74 9.92
N GLU A 28 -3.28 6.87 11.16
CA GLU A 28 -2.75 7.83 12.14
C GLU A 28 -1.34 7.47 12.67
N SER A 29 -0.96 6.19 12.59
CA SER A 29 0.27 5.64 13.17
C SER A 29 1.17 4.92 12.16
N ALA A 30 0.67 4.63 10.96
CA ALA A 30 1.33 3.89 9.90
C ALA A 30 1.26 4.64 8.56
N GLU A 31 2.24 4.39 7.71
CA GLU A 31 2.34 4.98 6.37
C GLU A 31 2.85 3.94 5.38
N LEU A 32 2.15 3.75 4.27
CA LEU A 32 2.61 2.92 3.16
C LEU A 32 3.56 3.74 2.29
N VAL A 33 4.77 3.26 2.06
CA VAL A 33 5.80 4.03 1.36
C VAL A 33 6.31 3.38 0.09
N GLY A 34 5.82 2.19 -0.24
CA GLY A 34 6.17 1.52 -1.48
C GLY A 34 5.56 0.13 -1.61
N LEU A 35 5.42 -0.30 -2.85
CA LEU A 35 5.06 -1.66 -3.24
C LEU A 35 6.25 -2.27 -3.98
N CYS A 36 6.52 -3.55 -3.75
CA CYS A 36 7.57 -4.27 -4.47
C CYS A 36 7.07 -5.63 -4.91
N ASP A 37 7.12 -5.93 -6.21
CA ASP A 37 6.71 -7.20 -6.78
C ASP A 37 7.24 -7.35 -8.22
N LEU A 38 7.40 -8.59 -8.68
CA LEU A 38 7.75 -8.88 -10.08
C LEU A 38 6.69 -8.41 -11.10
N SER A 39 5.44 -8.21 -10.68
CA SER A 39 4.33 -7.83 -11.54
C SER A 39 3.97 -6.36 -11.35
N GLN A 40 4.38 -5.52 -12.31
CA GLN A 40 3.98 -4.11 -12.36
C GLN A 40 2.46 -3.96 -12.34
N THR A 41 1.72 -4.78 -13.10
CA THR A 41 0.25 -4.78 -13.13
C THR A 41 -0.37 -4.94 -11.74
N ARG A 42 0.20 -5.79 -10.87
CA ARG A 42 -0.32 -5.94 -9.50
C ARG A 42 -0.05 -4.71 -8.65
N MET A 43 1.10 -4.08 -8.82
CA MET A 43 1.43 -2.84 -8.09
C MET A 43 0.58 -1.66 -8.57
N ASP A 44 0.38 -1.52 -9.87
CA ASP A 44 -0.50 -0.50 -10.46
C ASP A 44 -1.94 -0.67 -9.99
N TRP A 45 -2.45 -1.91 -10.00
CA TRP A 45 -3.78 -2.22 -9.46
C TRP A 45 -3.92 -1.76 -8.01
N TYR A 46 -2.92 -2.01 -7.14
CA TYR A 46 -2.97 -1.51 -5.78
C TYR A 46 -2.93 0.01 -5.70
N ASN A 47 -2.13 0.70 -6.52
CA ASN A 47 -2.11 2.16 -6.57
C ASN A 47 -3.46 2.75 -7.02
N GLU A 48 -4.16 2.11 -7.96
CA GLU A 48 -5.53 2.47 -8.34
C GLU A 48 -6.49 2.28 -7.17
N GLN A 49 -6.44 1.12 -6.49
CA GLN A 49 -7.30 0.86 -5.34
C GLN A 49 -7.03 1.81 -4.14
N LEU A 50 -5.79 2.27 -3.97
CA LEU A 50 -5.44 3.27 -2.95
C LEU A 50 -6.14 4.61 -3.19
N ALA A 51 -6.18 5.06 -4.44
CA ALA A 51 -6.89 6.28 -4.81
C ALA A 51 -8.42 6.11 -4.68
N GLU A 52 -8.97 4.99 -5.15
CA GLU A 52 -10.41 4.76 -5.19
C GLU A 52 -11.04 4.49 -3.82
N GLN A 53 -10.36 3.74 -2.94
CA GLN A 53 -10.98 3.25 -1.71
C GLN A 53 -10.70 4.12 -0.48
N VAL A 54 -9.55 4.81 -0.45
CA VAL A 54 -9.05 5.47 0.77
C VAL A 54 -8.40 6.83 0.50
N ASP A 55 -8.55 7.40 -0.70
CA ASP A 55 -7.96 8.70 -1.11
C ASP A 55 -6.46 8.79 -0.76
N TYR A 56 -5.74 7.70 -1.01
CA TYR A 56 -4.32 7.58 -0.67
C TYR A 56 -3.47 7.75 -1.93
N PRO A 57 -2.44 8.60 -1.91
CA PRO A 57 -1.62 8.87 -3.10
C PRO A 57 -0.89 7.60 -3.55
N PRO A 58 -0.64 7.44 -4.87
CA PRO A 58 0.13 6.31 -5.36
C PRO A 58 1.53 6.30 -4.74
N VAL A 59 2.01 5.12 -4.40
CA VAL A 59 3.33 4.92 -3.81
C VAL A 59 4.31 4.37 -4.87
N PRO A 60 5.62 4.59 -4.71
CA PRO A 60 6.63 4.03 -5.60
C PRO A 60 6.53 2.50 -5.70
N THR A 61 6.77 1.98 -6.90
CA THR A 61 6.76 0.56 -7.24
C THR A 61 8.17 0.07 -7.56
N TYR A 62 8.54 -1.14 -7.11
CA TYR A 62 9.89 -1.71 -7.25
C TYR A 62 9.91 -3.17 -7.68
#